data_AF-A0A537U407-F1
#
_entry.id   AF-A0A537U407-F1
#
_cell.length_a   1.000
_cell.length_b   1.000
_cell.length_c   1.000
_cell.angle_alpha   90.00
_cell.angle_beta   90.00
_cell.angle_gamma   90.00
#
_symmetry.space_group_name_H-M   'P 1'
#
loop_
_entity.id
_entity.type
_entity.pdbx_description
1 polymer ?
#
loop_
_entity_poly.entity_id
_entity_poly.type
_entity_poly.pdbx_seq_one_letter_code
_entity_poly.pdbx_strand_id
1 'polypeptide(L)'
;MTRLAAMFGRLFDALAMAAALILLAMVVLVTADIVLRNTTGGGFAWANEVSEYALYLMTLLTAPWLLRRGQHVRLDIILTLVPPRVAWLMEVAGDLLGFCVCVVLVRYGIAMTAESARLGAITIKNLVFPEWWLLAPLPATFALLAVEFVFRFDRLLKGERTRRIEATSVS
;
A
#
# COMPACT_ATOMS: atom_id res chain seq x y z
N MET A 1 8.65 16.36 15.41
CA MET A 1 8.31 15.59 14.19
C MET A 1 9.23 14.40 13.95
N THR A 2 10.54 14.48 14.25
CA THR A 2 11.51 13.38 14.05
C THR A 2 11.16 12.06 14.77
N ARG A 3 10.71 12.12 16.04
CA ARG A 3 10.30 10.90 16.77
C ARG A 3 9.06 10.21 16.19
N LEU A 4 8.07 10.98 15.74
CA LEU A 4 6.86 10.46 15.08
C LEU A 4 7.20 9.82 13.74
N ALA A 5 8.00 10.50 12.91
CA ALA A 5 8.46 9.94 11.63
C ALA A 5 9.26 8.63 11.82
N ALA A 6 10.07 8.52 12.88
CA ALA A 6 10.80 7.28 13.20
C ALA A 6 9.88 6.15 13.71
N MET A 7 8.79 6.46 14.42
CA MET A 7 7.78 5.46 14.80
C MET A 7 7.01 4.96 13.58
N PHE A 8 6.53 5.87 12.72
CA PHE A 8 5.87 5.50 11.46
C PHE A 8 6.79 4.71 10.53
N GLY A 9 8.08 5.06 10.48
CA GLY A 9 9.07 4.28 9.75
C GLY A 9 9.13 2.82 10.21
N ARG A 10 9.23 2.59 11.53
CA ARG A 10 9.22 1.23 12.11
C ARG A 10 7.92 0.49 11.84
N LEU A 11 6.77 1.19 11.88
CA LEU A 11 5.49 0.60 11.53
C LEU A 11 5.47 0.13 10.08
N PHE A 12 5.94 0.96 9.14
CA PHE A 12 6.00 0.59 7.72
C PHE A 12 6.97 -0.56 7.45
N ASP A 13 8.12 -0.60 8.13
CA ASP A 13 9.04 -1.73 8.03
C ASP A 13 8.41 -3.03 8.56
N ALA A 14 7.64 -2.96 9.65
CA ALA A 14 6.89 -4.09 10.17
C ALA A 14 5.78 -4.55 9.21
N LEU A 15 5.06 -3.63 8.58
CA LEU A 15 4.05 -3.94 7.56
C LEU A 15 4.68 -4.60 6.33
N ALA A 16 5.84 -4.12 5.88
CA ALA A 16 6.58 -4.73 4.77
C ALA A 16 7.06 -6.14 5.13
N MET A 17 7.53 -6.36 6.36
CA MET A 17 7.90 -7.70 6.84
C MET A 17 6.69 -8.64 6.87
N ALA A 18 5.53 -8.16 7.34
CA ALA A 18 4.30 -8.92 7.33
C ALA A 18 3.86 -9.28 5.89
N ALA A 19 3.97 -8.34 4.95
CA ALA A 19 3.69 -8.59 3.53
C ALA A 19 4.64 -9.65 2.94
N ALA A 20 5.93 -9.62 3.29
CA ALA A 20 6.89 -10.63 2.86
C ALA A 20 6.57 -12.03 3.41
N LEU A 21 6.13 -12.12 4.68
CA LEU A 21 5.71 -13.38 5.29
C LEU A 21 4.43 -13.93 4.63
N ILE A 22 3.46 -13.06 4.33
CA ILE A 22 2.24 -13.41 3.59
C ILE A 22 2.60 -13.97 2.21
N LEU A 23 3.51 -13.32 1.48
CA LEU A 23 3.99 -13.79 0.19
C LEU A 23 4.63 -15.18 0.29
N LEU A 24 5.50 -15.39 1.28
CA LEU A 24 6.12 -16.70 1.50
C LEU A 24 5.08 -17.78 1.79
N ALA A 25 4.11 -17.49 2.66
CA ALA A 25 3.02 -18.41 2.98
C ALA A 25 2.16 -18.73 1.75
N MET A 26 1.85 -17.72 0.92
CA MET A 26 1.10 -17.88 -0.33
C MET A 26 1.85 -18.78 -1.32
N VAL A 27 3.15 -18.59 -1.49
CA VAL A 27 3.98 -19.43 -2.37
C VAL A 27 3.97 -20.89 -1.91
N VAL A 28 4.12 -21.13 -0.61
CA VAL A 28 4.06 -22.50 -0.05
C VAL A 28 2.68 -23.11 -0.26
N LEU A 29 1.61 -22.35 0.00
CA LEU A 29 0.23 -22.82 -0.17
C LEU A 29 -0.07 -23.21 -1.62
N VAL A 30 0.23 -22.32 -2.58
CA VAL A 30 -0.01 -22.57 -4.02
C VAL A 30 0.82 -23.74 -4.51
N THR A 31 2.07 -23.85 -4.08
CA THR A 31 2.94 -24.96 -4.45
C THR A 31 2.39 -26.29 -3.91
N ALA A 32 1.97 -26.32 -2.64
CA ALA A 32 1.35 -27.50 -2.03
C ALA A 32 0.04 -27.90 -2.74
N ASP A 33 -0.78 -26.93 -3.13
CA ASP A 33 -2.02 -27.17 -3.89
C ASP A 33 -1.73 -27.81 -5.25
N ILE A 34 -0.74 -27.27 -5.99
CA ILE A 34 -0.35 -27.81 -7.30
C ILE A 34 0.19 -29.24 -7.17
N VAL A 35 1.04 -29.51 -6.17
CA VAL A 35 1.57 -30.86 -5.90
C VAL A 35 0.42 -31.82 -5.59
N LEU A 36 -0.49 -31.46 -4.68
CA LEU A 36 -1.60 -32.31 -4.27
C LEU A 36 -2.53 -32.64 -5.44
N ARG A 37 -2.86 -31.64 -6.28
CA ARG A 37 -3.66 -31.82 -7.50
C ARG A 37 -3.00 -32.78 -8.47
N ASN A 38 -1.68 -32.70 -8.61
CA ASN A 38 -0.95 -33.53 -9.56
C ASN A 38 -0.79 -34.97 -9.06
N THR A 39 -0.67 -35.20 -7.75
CA THR A 39 -0.45 -36.55 -7.18
C THR A 39 -1.73 -37.29 -6.82
N THR A 40 -2.78 -36.60 -6.36
CA THR A 40 -4.01 -37.22 -5.83
C THR A 40 -5.25 -36.93 -6.66
N GLY A 41 -5.16 -36.04 -7.66
CA GLY A 41 -6.31 -35.58 -8.46
C GLY A 41 -7.25 -34.62 -7.72
N GLY A 42 -7.06 -34.41 -6.41
CA GLY A 42 -7.79 -33.44 -5.60
C GLY A 42 -6.91 -32.25 -5.22
N GLY A 43 -7.50 -31.06 -5.04
CA GLY A 43 -6.82 -29.85 -4.59
C GLY A 43 -7.65 -29.08 -3.58
N PHE A 44 -7.05 -28.08 -2.95
CA PHE A 44 -7.75 -27.14 -2.08
C PHE A 44 -8.61 -26.21 -2.93
N ALA A 45 -9.92 -26.39 -2.86
CA ALA A 45 -10.89 -25.53 -3.57
C ALA A 45 -10.78 -24.05 -3.15
N TRP A 46 -10.30 -23.78 -1.93
CA TRP A 46 -10.12 -22.45 -1.36
C TRP A 46 -8.74 -21.81 -1.62
N ALA A 47 -7.74 -22.55 -2.12
CA ALA A 47 -6.39 -22.03 -2.27
C ALA A 47 -6.30 -20.85 -3.25
N ASN A 48 -7.12 -20.86 -4.31
CA ASN A 48 -7.19 -19.77 -5.27
C ASN A 48 -7.72 -18.47 -4.62
N GLU A 49 -8.77 -18.58 -3.81
CA GLU A 49 -9.37 -17.44 -3.11
C GLU A 49 -8.41 -16.86 -2.07
N VAL A 50 -7.75 -17.71 -1.29
CA VAL A 50 -6.75 -17.26 -0.31
C VAL A 50 -5.58 -16.55 -1.00
N SER A 51 -5.17 -17.00 -2.19
CA SER A 51 -4.10 -16.34 -2.95
C SER A 51 -4.54 -14.97 -3.49
N GLU A 52 -5.78 -14.84 -3.94
CA GLU A 52 -6.39 -13.56 -4.35
C GLU A 52 -6.39 -12.55 -3.18
N TYR A 53 -6.84 -12.99 -1.99
CA TYR A 53 -6.87 -12.14 -0.80
C TYR A 53 -5.49 -11.84 -0.24
N ALA A 54 -4.55 -12.78 -0.30
CA ALA A 54 -3.17 -12.58 0.12
C ALA A 54 -2.46 -11.55 -0.77
N LEU A 55 -2.66 -11.62 -2.10
CA LEU A 55 -2.14 -10.64 -3.05
C LEU A 55 -2.74 -9.24 -2.81
N TYR A 56 -4.05 -9.17 -2.59
CA TYR A 56 -4.70 -7.93 -2.22
C TYR A 56 -4.10 -7.34 -0.93
N LEU A 57 -3.98 -8.13 0.13
CA LEU A 57 -3.48 -7.66 1.41
C LEU A 57 -2.01 -7.23 1.33
N MET A 58 -1.14 -8.01 0.67
CA MET A 58 0.29 -7.66 0.55
C MET A 58 0.49 -6.34 -0.20
N THR A 59 -0.30 -6.07 -1.25
CA THR A 59 -0.19 -4.81 -2.00
C THR A 59 -0.54 -3.61 -1.14
N LEU A 60 -1.60 -3.72 -0.33
CA LEU A 60 -1.98 -2.70 0.64
C LEU A 60 -0.92 -2.48 1.71
N LEU A 61 -0.40 -3.55 2.34
CA LEU A 61 0.61 -3.41 3.40
C LEU A 61 1.93 -2.81 2.89
N THR A 62 2.30 -3.10 1.64
CA THR A 62 3.58 -2.66 1.08
C THR A 62 3.52 -1.21 0.57
N ALA A 63 2.34 -0.70 0.19
CA ALA A 63 2.21 0.62 -0.43
C ALA A 63 2.77 1.79 0.40
N PRO A 64 2.50 1.92 1.72
CA PRO A 64 3.06 3.00 2.54
C PRO A 64 4.59 2.97 2.62
N TRP A 65 5.16 1.77 2.73
CA TRP A 65 6.60 1.57 2.78
C TRP A 65 7.27 1.93 1.45
N LEU A 66 6.65 1.56 0.33
CA LEU A 66 7.14 1.89 -1.01
C LEU A 66 7.11 3.40 -1.27
N LEU A 67 6.05 4.08 -0.82
CA LEU A 67 5.93 5.55 -0.91
C LEU A 67 7.04 6.26 -0.12
N ARG A 68 7.34 5.80 1.09
CA ARG A 68 8.40 6.36 1.94
C ARG A 68 9.79 6.26 1.29
N ARG A 69 10.06 5.16 0.57
CA ARG A 69 11.30 4.96 -0.19
C ARG A 69 11.37 5.76 -1.49
N GLY A 70 10.32 6.52 -1.83
CA GLY A 70 10.26 7.26 -3.09
C GLY A 70 10.18 6.37 -4.33
N GLN A 71 9.87 5.07 -4.15
CA GLN A 71 9.77 4.08 -5.23
C GLN A 71 8.34 3.97 -5.79
N HIS A 72 7.39 4.75 -5.27
CA HIS A 72 6.08 4.91 -5.87
C HIS A 72 6.25 5.66 -7.20
N VAL A 73 5.83 5.04 -8.31
CA VAL A 73 6.11 5.44 -9.71
C VAL A 73 6.23 6.96 -9.84
N ARG A 74 7.47 7.44 -9.81
CA ARG A 74 7.82 8.83 -10.06
C ARG A 74 8.40 8.87 -11.45
N LEU A 75 7.90 9.77 -12.28
CA LEU A 75 8.44 9.93 -13.62
C LEU A 75 9.72 10.75 -13.55
N ASP A 76 10.77 10.15 -12.98
CA ASP A 76 12.07 10.80 -12.73
C ASP A 76 12.70 11.33 -14.03
N ILE A 77 12.37 10.71 -15.17
CA ILE A 77 12.83 11.15 -16.50
C ILE A 77 12.38 12.59 -16.80
N ILE A 78 11.14 12.98 -16.51
CA ILE A 78 10.70 14.36 -16.79
C ILE A 78 11.34 15.35 -15.82
N LEU A 79 11.52 14.96 -14.54
CA LEU A 79 12.15 15.82 -13.53
C LEU A 79 13.62 16.11 -13.83
N THR A 80 14.29 15.25 -14.60
CA THR A 80 15.70 15.44 -14.99
C THR A 80 15.91 16.40 -16.17
N LEU A 81 14.88 16.64 -17.00
CA LEU A 81 14.95 17.56 -18.15
C LEU A 81 14.57 19.01 -17.81
N VAL A 82 14.03 19.25 -16.62
CA VAL A 82 13.35 20.52 -16.27
C VAL A 82 14.17 21.33 -15.25
N PRO A 83 14.16 22.68 -15.28
CA PRO A 83 14.88 23.51 -14.32
C PRO A 83 14.50 23.19 -12.86
N PRO A 84 15.43 23.32 -11.90
CA PRO A 84 15.25 22.85 -10.51
C PRO A 84 14.03 23.43 -9.79
N ARG A 85 13.64 24.67 -10.12
CA ARG A 85 12.46 25.32 -9.55
C ARG A 85 11.14 24.72 -10.04
N VAL A 86 11.08 24.35 -11.32
CA VAL A 86 9.87 23.75 -11.92
C VAL A 86 9.77 22.28 -11.52
N ALA A 87 10.90 21.55 -11.43
CA ALA A 87 10.94 20.22 -10.85
C ALA A 87 10.37 20.21 -9.41
N TRP A 88 10.80 21.15 -8.57
CA TRP A 88 10.27 21.29 -7.21
C TRP A 88 8.75 21.55 -7.19
N LEU A 89 8.23 22.42 -8.05
CA LEU A 89 6.79 22.69 -8.14
C LEU A 89 5.99 21.45 -8.59
N MET A 90 6.52 20.68 -9.55
CA MET A 90 5.90 19.44 -10.00
C MET A 90 5.86 18.39 -8.89
N GLU A 91 6.92 18.30 -8.06
CA GLU A 91 6.93 17.42 -6.90
C GLU A 91 5.88 17.84 -5.86
N VAL A 92 5.78 19.13 -5.55
CA VAL A 92 4.75 19.68 -4.65
C VAL A 92 3.34 19.37 -5.17
N ALA A 93 3.09 19.61 -6.45
CA ALA A 93 1.79 19.35 -7.08
C ALA A 93 1.46 17.85 -7.07
N GLY A 94 2.42 16.98 -7.37
CA GLY A 94 2.25 15.53 -7.31
C GLY A 94 1.94 15.02 -5.91
N ASP A 95 2.64 15.53 -4.89
CA ASP A 95 2.40 15.16 -3.50
C ASP A 95 1.04 15.66 -3.00
N LEU A 96 0.62 16.86 -3.41
CA LEU A 96 -0.70 17.40 -3.08
C LEU A 96 -1.83 16.61 -3.75
N LEU A 97 -1.68 16.27 -5.03
CA LEU A 97 -2.65 15.42 -5.75
C LEU A 97 -2.74 14.03 -5.12
N GLY A 98 -1.60 13.41 -4.80
CA GLY A 98 -1.54 12.13 -4.12
C GLY A 98 -2.26 12.16 -2.77
N PHE A 99 -2.02 13.21 -1.97
CA PHE A 99 -2.73 13.43 -0.71
C PHE A 99 -4.24 13.55 -0.90
N CYS A 100 -4.70 14.40 -1.84
CA CYS A 100 -6.12 14.57 -2.12
C CYS A 100 -6.80 13.26 -2.53
N VAL A 101 -6.17 12.49 -3.42
CA VAL A 101 -6.68 11.17 -3.84
C VAL A 101 -6.76 10.23 -2.65
N CYS A 102 -5.74 10.17 -1.79
CA CYS A 102 -5.77 9.33 -0.60
C CYS A 102 -6.93 9.72 0.34
N VAL A 103 -7.15 11.01 0.61
CA VAL A 103 -8.26 11.46 1.46
C VAL A 103 -9.63 11.09 0.88
N VAL A 104 -9.80 11.25 -0.43
CA VAL A 104 -11.03 10.84 -1.13
C VAL A 104 -11.24 9.32 -0.98
N LEU A 105 -10.21 8.52 -1.22
CA LEU A 105 -10.29 7.06 -1.11
C LEU A 105 -10.54 6.58 0.32
N VAL A 106 -10.00 7.26 1.34
CA VAL A 106 -10.34 6.99 2.74
C VAL A 106 -11.83 7.22 2.99
N ARG A 107 -12.36 8.36 2.55
CA ARG A 107 -13.77 8.72 2.74
C ARG A 107 -14.71 7.70 2.09
N TYR A 108 -14.49 7.37 0.83
CA TYR A 108 -15.28 6.37 0.12
C TYR A 108 -15.07 4.96 0.67
N GLY A 109 -13.84 4.60 1.02
CA GLY A 109 -13.51 3.30 1.61
C GLY A 109 -14.20 3.07 2.95
N ILE A 110 -14.23 4.08 3.84
CA ILE A 110 -14.98 4.00 5.11
C ILE A 110 -16.48 3.86 4.83
N ALA A 111 -17.04 4.67 3.92
CA ALA A 111 -18.46 4.60 3.60
C ALA A 111 -18.86 3.22 3.06
N MET A 112 -18.07 2.66 2.14
CA MET A 112 -18.32 1.34 1.55
C MET A 112 -18.16 0.23 2.59
N THR A 113 -17.14 0.29 3.45
CA THR A 113 -16.93 -0.69 4.53
C THR A 113 -18.09 -0.66 5.53
N ALA A 114 -18.52 0.54 5.93
CA ALA A 114 -19.62 0.72 6.87
C ALA A 114 -20.96 0.25 6.29
N GLU A 115 -21.21 0.51 5.01
CA GLU A 115 -22.42 0.05 4.32
C GLU A 115 -22.43 -1.48 4.19
N SER A 116 -21.33 -2.08 3.77
CA SER A 116 -21.17 -3.54 3.68
C SER A 116 -21.38 -4.22 5.05
N ALA A 117 -20.86 -3.61 6.13
CA ALA A 117 -21.09 -4.08 7.50
C ALA A 117 -22.55 -3.95 7.94
N ARG A 118 -23.25 -2.88 7.55
CA ARG A 118 -24.68 -2.67 7.87
C ARG A 118 -25.60 -3.63 7.12
N LEU A 119 -25.31 -3.87 5.84
CA LEU A 119 -26.07 -4.78 4.99
C LEU A 119 -25.81 -6.25 5.34
N GLY A 120 -24.79 -6.54 6.17
CA GLY A 120 -24.37 -7.90 6.47
C GLY A 120 -23.89 -8.63 5.22
N ALA A 121 -23.32 -7.90 4.26
CA ALA A 121 -22.91 -8.45 2.99
C ALA A 121 -21.83 -9.53 3.20
N ILE A 122 -22.06 -10.69 2.59
CA ILE A 122 -21.16 -11.85 2.66
C ILE A 122 -20.57 -12.12 1.30
N THR A 123 -19.30 -12.53 1.28
CA THR A 123 -18.70 -13.07 0.07
C THR A 123 -19.17 -14.51 -0.10
N ILE A 124 -19.89 -14.78 -1.19
CA ILE A 124 -20.36 -16.14 -1.55
C ILE A 124 -19.34 -16.76 -2.50
N LYS A 125 -18.26 -17.30 -1.92
CA LYS A 125 -17.28 -18.17 -2.61
C LYS A 125 -17.10 -19.46 -1.76
N ASN A 126 -16.04 -20.25 -1.96
CA ASN A 126 -15.78 -21.42 -1.11
C ASN A 126 -15.50 -21.01 0.35
N LEU A 127 -14.89 -19.84 0.56
CA LEU A 127 -14.82 -19.20 1.87
C LEU A 127 -15.95 -18.18 2.02
N VAL A 128 -16.89 -18.46 2.92
CA VAL A 128 -17.95 -17.52 3.30
C VAL A 128 -17.51 -16.72 4.51
N PHE A 129 -17.23 -15.43 4.30
CA PHE A 129 -16.91 -14.49 5.37
C PHE A 129 -17.49 -13.10 5.05
N PRO A 130 -17.58 -12.22 6.06
CA PRO A 130 -18.13 -10.89 5.88
C PRO A 130 -17.26 -10.06 4.92
N GLU A 131 -17.89 -9.45 3.93
CA GLU A 131 -17.19 -8.67 2.90
C GLU A 131 -16.40 -7.49 3.49
N TRP A 132 -16.89 -6.89 4.58
CA TRP A 132 -16.22 -5.79 5.28
C TRP A 132 -14.81 -6.14 5.81
N TRP A 133 -14.47 -7.42 6.01
CA TRP A 133 -13.11 -7.83 6.36
C TRP A 133 -12.10 -7.53 5.26
N LEU A 134 -12.52 -7.64 4.00
CA LEU A 134 -11.68 -7.35 2.86
C LEU A 134 -11.64 -5.84 2.56
N LEU A 135 -12.74 -5.13 2.80
CA LEU A 135 -12.80 -3.69 2.55
C LEU A 135 -12.09 -2.86 3.63
N ALA A 136 -12.12 -3.27 4.90
CA ALA A 136 -11.59 -2.47 6.01
C ALA A 136 -10.07 -2.14 5.93
N PRO A 137 -9.19 -3.04 5.44
CA PRO A 137 -7.77 -2.71 5.24
C PRO A 137 -7.51 -1.59 4.24
N LEU A 138 -8.43 -1.36 3.29
CA LEU A 138 -8.30 -0.35 2.25
C LEU A 138 -8.27 1.09 2.80
N PRO A 139 -9.30 1.60 3.50
CA PRO A 139 -9.26 2.93 4.08
C PRO A 139 -8.15 3.08 5.12
N ALA A 140 -7.81 2.01 5.86
CA ALA A 140 -6.69 2.05 6.80
C ALA A 140 -5.36 2.33 6.09
N THR A 141 -5.11 1.65 4.98
CA THR A 141 -3.88 1.82 4.18
C THR A 141 -3.81 3.21 3.55
N PHE A 142 -4.91 3.68 2.95
CA PHE A 142 -4.95 5.01 2.35
C PHE A 142 -4.83 6.14 3.39
N ALA A 143 -5.28 5.90 4.63
CA ALA A 143 -5.06 6.84 5.73
C ALA A 143 -3.57 6.91 6.10
N LEU A 144 -2.87 5.77 6.16
CA LEU A 144 -1.42 5.73 6.38
C LEU A 144 -0.65 6.43 5.25
N LEU A 145 -1.06 6.24 3.99
CA LEU A 145 -0.48 6.94 2.84
C LEU A 145 -0.70 8.45 2.93
N ALA A 146 -1.90 8.90 3.30
CA ALA A 146 -2.19 10.32 3.48
C ALA A 146 -1.29 10.95 4.56
N VAL A 147 -1.04 10.25 5.67
CA VAL A 147 -0.11 10.70 6.71
C VAL A 147 1.33 10.78 6.18
N GLU A 148 1.78 9.81 5.39
CA GLU A 148 3.12 9.85 4.78
C GLU A 148 3.28 11.02 3.80
N PHE A 149 2.25 11.36 3.03
CA PHE A 149 2.27 12.57 2.18
C PHE A 149 2.45 13.85 3.00
N VAL A 150 1.84 13.95 4.19
CA VAL A 150 2.03 15.10 5.09
C VAL A 150 3.48 15.18 5.57
N PHE A 151 4.08 14.05 5.98
CA PHE A 151 5.50 14.03 6.36
C PHE A 151 6.43 14.37 5.21
N ARG A 152 6.10 13.91 4.00
CA ARG A 152 6.84 14.24 2.79
C ARG A 152 6.79 15.73 2.48
N PHE A 153 5.61 16.35 2.64
CA PHE A 153 5.41 17.79 2.47
C PHE A 153 6.20 18.62 3.49
N ASP A 154 6.19 18.23 4.77
CA ASP A 154 6.97 18.88 5.83
C ASP A 154 8.49 18.79 5.55
N ARG A 155 8.97 17.64 5.08
CA ARG A 155 10.38 17.45 4.68
C ARG A 155 10.75 18.29 3.46
N LEU A 156 9.83 18.44 2.50
CA LEU A 156 10.05 19.24 1.29
C LEU A 156 10.10 20.75 1.59
N LEU A 157 9.30 21.23 2.55
CA LEU A 157 9.32 22.62 3.00
C LEU A 157 10.58 22.98 3.79
N LYS A 158 11.15 22.04 4.54
CA LYS A 158 12.37 22.22 5.35
C LYS A 158 13.66 21.99 4.57
N GLY A 159 13.59 21.28 3.44
CA GLY A 159 14.74 21.02 2.58
C GLY A 159 15.13 22.23 1.72
N GLU A 160 16.37 22.25 1.26
CA GLU A 160 16.79 23.20 0.24
C GLU A 160 15.97 23.02 -1.05
N ARG A 161 15.68 24.12 -1.75
CA ARG A 161 15.00 24.11 -3.06
C ARG A 161 15.95 23.64 -4.18
N THR A 162 16.62 22.53 -3.95
CA THR A 162 17.57 21.91 -4.87
C THR A 162 16.96 20.63 -5.43
N ARG A 163 17.37 20.27 -6.64
CA ARG A 163 16.93 19.05 -7.33
C ARG A 163 17.30 17.85 -6.45
N ARG A 164 16.33 16.99 -6.13
CA ARG A 164 16.62 15.68 -5.50
C ARG A 164 17.43 14.84 -6.48
N ILE A 165 18.71 14.62 -6.18
CA ILE A 165 19.61 13.80 -7.02
C ILE A 165 19.53 12.30 -6.62
N GLU A 166 19.10 11.99 -5.40
CA GLU A 166 18.91 10.61 -4.92
C GLU A 166 17.51 10.36 -4.38
N ALA A 167 16.91 9.25 -4.79
CA ALA A 167 15.65 8.74 -4.23
C ALA A 167 15.81 8.17 -2.80
N THR A 168 17.05 7.91 -2.36
CA THR A 168 17.38 7.07 -1.19
C THR A 168 18.06 7.77 -0.01
N SER A 169 18.17 9.10 0.03
CA SER A 169 18.82 9.78 1.17
C SER A 169 17.89 9.91 2.39
N VAL A 170 17.74 8.80 3.11
CA VAL A 170 17.54 8.78 4.57
C VAL A 170 18.07 7.46 5.12
N SER A 171 19.38 7.44 5.40
CA SER A 171 19.93 6.81 6.60
C SER A 171 19.98 7.86 7.70
#